data_AF-A0A438DIB2-F1
#
_entry.id   AF-A0A438DIB2-F1
#
_cell.length_a   1.000
_cell.length_b   1.000
_cell.length_c   1.000
_cell.angle_alpha   90.00
_cell.angle_beta   90.00
_cell.angle_gamma   90.00
#
_symmetry.space_group_name_H-M   'P 1'
#
loop_
_entity.id
_entity.type
_entity.pdbx_description
1 polymer ?
#
loop_
_entity_poly.entity_id
_entity_poly.type
_entity_poly.pdbx_seq_one_letter_code
_entity_poly.pdbx_strand_id
1 'polypeptide(L)'
;MVETSRDWSEKLPFALWAYRTSFCTTTGATPYSLVYGMEDVLPIEIEMGSLRVVLEQQISETKWAQARFDQLNLLDERRLRAADHVQAYQRKMARAFKKRVKLDHCKKGDLVLRILKGTPPSENTWHASGRDTWHVSYSDTWHALSSGSPSSGLPIKHTCAPFISGLPQGRANDAYKA
;
A
#
# COMPACT_ATOMS: atom_id res chain seq x y z
N MET A 1 -22.51 -9.11 21.43
CA MET A 1 -22.23 -9.98 20.27
C MET A 1 -20.73 -10.21 20.25
N VAL A 2 -20.26 -11.45 20.41
CA VAL A 2 -18.81 -11.75 20.44
C VAL A 2 -18.34 -11.81 19.01
N GLU A 3 -17.50 -10.86 18.60
CA GLU A 3 -16.91 -10.88 17.26
C GLU A 3 -15.82 -11.95 17.18
N THR A 4 -16.01 -12.95 16.33
CA THR A 4 -14.97 -13.97 16.10
C THR A 4 -14.25 -13.72 14.77
N SER A 5 -12.97 -14.07 14.69
CA SER A 5 -12.14 -13.95 13.48
C SER A 5 -12.70 -14.70 12.26
N ARG A 6 -13.70 -15.58 12.43
CA ARG A 6 -14.29 -16.38 11.35
C ARG A 6 -15.42 -15.67 10.60
N ASP A 7 -15.94 -14.58 11.14
CA ASP A 7 -17.14 -13.90 10.60
C ASP A 7 -16.77 -12.81 9.57
N TRP A 8 -15.53 -12.80 9.06
CA TRP A 8 -15.05 -11.75 8.17
C TRP A 8 -15.83 -11.70 6.85
N SER A 9 -16.29 -12.84 6.34
CA SER A 9 -17.09 -12.93 5.11
C SER A 9 -18.46 -12.27 5.28
N GLU A 10 -19.06 -12.38 6.47
CA GLU A 10 -20.35 -11.74 6.78
C GLU A 10 -20.21 -10.22 6.93
N LYS A 11 -19.03 -9.77 7.41
CA LYS A 11 -18.73 -8.34 7.59
C LYS A 11 -18.19 -7.64 6.34
N LEU A 12 -17.72 -8.40 5.35
CA LEU A 12 -17.10 -7.87 4.14
C LEU A 12 -18.01 -6.87 3.38
N PRO A 13 -19.31 -7.13 3.16
CA PRO A 13 -20.18 -6.17 2.48
C PRO A 13 -20.26 -4.82 3.21
N PHE A 14 -20.32 -4.83 4.53
CA PHE A 14 -20.35 -3.62 5.36
C PHE A 14 -19.02 -2.87 5.31
N ALA A 15 -17.90 -3.58 5.36
CA ALA A 15 -16.58 -2.98 5.24
C ALA A 15 -16.38 -2.32 3.86
N LEU A 16 -16.83 -2.98 2.78
CA LEU A 16 -16.80 -2.43 1.44
C LEU A 16 -17.70 -1.20 1.29
N TRP A 17 -18.90 -1.24 1.88
CA TRP A 17 -19.82 -0.10 1.90
C TRP A 17 -19.19 1.10 2.60
N ALA A 18 -18.66 0.90 3.81
CA ALA A 18 -17.98 1.94 4.57
C ALA A 18 -16.79 2.51 3.80
N TYR A 19 -15.98 1.66 3.17
CA TYR A 19 -14.86 2.13 2.34
C TYR A 19 -15.32 3.00 1.15
N ARG A 20 -16.41 2.62 0.48
CA ARG A 20 -16.93 3.34 -0.69
C ARG A 20 -17.51 4.71 -0.35
N THR A 21 -18.16 4.82 0.80
CA THR A 21 -18.86 6.04 1.23
C THR A 21 -18.03 6.94 2.14
N SER A 22 -16.94 6.42 2.72
CA SER A 22 -16.03 7.21 3.55
C SER A 22 -15.13 8.12 2.71
N PHE A 23 -14.84 9.30 3.26
CA PHE A 23 -13.91 10.25 2.64
C PHE A 23 -12.48 9.71 2.66
N CYS A 24 -11.85 9.62 1.49
CA CYS A 24 -10.50 9.13 1.36
C CYS A 24 -9.50 10.30 1.31
N THR A 25 -8.69 10.47 2.36
CA THR A 25 -7.71 11.57 2.44
C THR A 25 -6.60 11.49 1.40
N THR A 26 -6.30 10.30 0.83
CA THR A 26 -5.29 10.16 -0.23
C THR A 26 -5.80 10.58 -1.60
N THR A 27 -7.11 10.59 -1.78
CA THR A 27 -7.77 10.92 -3.05
C THR A 27 -8.55 12.24 -2.96
N GLY A 28 -8.85 12.73 -1.75
CA GLY A 28 -9.59 13.96 -1.50
C GLY A 28 -11.09 13.86 -1.80
N ALA A 29 -11.63 12.65 -1.95
CA ALA A 29 -13.02 12.39 -2.29
C ALA A 29 -13.47 11.01 -1.78
N THR A 30 -14.77 10.72 -1.82
CA THR A 30 -15.29 9.38 -1.58
C THR A 30 -15.08 8.50 -2.83
N PRO A 31 -14.70 7.21 -2.68
CA PRO A 31 -14.58 6.33 -3.85
C PRO A 31 -15.88 6.22 -4.66
N TYR A 32 -17.04 6.24 -3.99
CA TYR A 32 -18.34 6.20 -4.64
C TYR A 32 -18.54 7.40 -5.58
N SER A 33 -18.24 8.61 -5.12
CA SER A 33 -18.48 9.79 -5.95
C SER A 33 -17.58 9.84 -7.18
N LEU A 34 -16.34 9.36 -7.10
CA LEU A 34 -15.45 9.26 -8.26
C LEU A 34 -15.92 8.25 -9.32
N VAL A 35 -16.73 7.26 -8.95
CA VAL A 35 -17.30 6.30 -9.90
C VAL A 35 -18.60 6.87 -10.48
N TYR A 36 -19.50 7.34 -9.63
CA TYR A 36 -20.89 7.61 -10.01
C TYR A 36 -21.24 9.08 -10.24
N GLY A 37 -20.34 10.05 -10.05
CA GLY A 37 -20.69 11.46 -10.27
C GLY A 37 -21.26 12.19 -9.05
N MET A 38 -21.64 11.47 -7.99
CA MET A 38 -22.37 12.03 -6.85
C MET A 38 -22.09 11.28 -5.57
N GLU A 39 -22.28 11.94 -4.44
CA GLU A 39 -22.20 11.31 -3.12
C GLU A 39 -23.38 10.36 -2.92
N ASP A 40 -23.10 9.26 -2.22
CA ASP A 40 -24.11 8.24 -1.96
C ASP A 40 -25.20 8.75 -1.02
N VAL A 41 -26.41 8.19 -1.13
CA VAL A 41 -27.48 8.41 -0.15
C VAL A 41 -27.46 7.21 0.78
N LEU A 42 -27.04 7.44 2.03
CA LEU A 42 -26.91 6.34 2.98
C LEU A 42 -28.29 5.77 3.34
N PRO A 43 -28.42 4.45 3.58
CA PRO A 43 -29.70 3.84 3.98
C PRO A 43 -30.34 4.52 5.20
N ILE A 44 -29.52 4.96 6.17
CA ILE A 44 -30.00 5.69 7.35
C ILE A 44 -30.59 7.06 7.00
N GLU A 45 -30.10 7.72 5.95
CA GLU A 45 -30.69 8.97 5.47
C GLU A 45 -32.09 8.74 4.89
N ILE A 46 -32.32 7.58 4.26
CA ILE A 46 -33.62 7.21 3.71
C ILE A 46 -34.58 6.88 4.86
N GLU A 47 -34.15 6.06 5.81
CA GLU A 47 -34.95 5.63 6.96
C GLU A 47 -35.37 6.82 7.84
N MET A 48 -34.46 7.77 8.08
CA MET A 48 -34.74 8.98 8.84
C MET A 48 -35.47 10.07 8.04
N GLY A 49 -35.63 9.90 6.72
CA GLY A 49 -36.18 10.95 5.86
C GLY A 49 -35.32 12.23 5.90
N SER A 50 -34.02 12.09 5.61
CA SER A 50 -33.08 13.21 5.63
C SER A 50 -33.54 14.34 4.71
N LEU A 51 -33.11 15.57 5.01
CA LEU A 51 -33.45 16.74 4.19
C LEU A 51 -33.08 16.53 2.72
N ARG A 52 -31.98 15.82 2.44
CA ARG A 52 -31.54 15.48 1.08
C ARG A 52 -32.58 14.64 0.35
N VAL A 53 -33.09 13.59 1.01
CA VAL A 53 -34.09 12.67 0.46
C VAL A 53 -35.43 13.38 0.24
N VAL A 54 -35.86 14.19 1.21
CA VAL A 54 -37.11 14.98 1.09
C VAL A 54 -37.02 15.95 -0.08
N LEU A 55 -35.87 16.62 -0.25
CA LEU A 55 -35.69 17.59 -1.32
C LEU A 55 -35.66 16.90 -2.69
N GLU A 56 -34.98 15.76 -2.81
CA GLU A 56 -34.92 14.97 -4.06
C GLU A 56 -36.30 14.48 -4.53
N GLN A 57 -37.20 14.11 -3.60
CA GLN A 57 -38.56 13.68 -3.91
C GLN A 57 -39.44 14.82 -4.49
N GLN A 58 -39.11 16.08 -4.24
CA GLN A 58 -39.87 17.24 -4.70
C GLN A 58 -39.41 17.77 -6.07
N ILE A 59 -38.36 17.18 -6.66
CA ILE A 59 -37.79 17.62 -7.93
C ILE A 59 -38.57 16.99 -9.08
N SER A 60 -38.94 17.80 -10.09
CA SER A 60 -39.52 17.28 -11.32
C SER A 60 -38.50 16.47 -12.11
N GLU A 61 -38.95 15.42 -12.80
CA GLU A 61 -38.09 14.51 -13.56
C GLU A 61 -37.13 15.25 -14.53
N THR A 62 -37.63 16.29 -15.20
CA THR A 62 -36.83 17.14 -16.11
C THR A 62 -35.69 17.87 -15.39
N LYS A 63 -35.93 18.40 -14.19
CA LYS A 63 -34.92 19.09 -13.39
C LYS A 63 -33.92 18.08 -12.80
N TRP A 64 -34.39 16.90 -12.40
CA TRP A 64 -33.54 15.84 -11.91
C TRP A 64 -32.57 15.36 -13.00
N ALA A 65 -33.07 15.13 -14.22
CA ALA A 65 -32.27 14.73 -15.37
C ALA A 65 -31.20 15.79 -15.71
N GLN A 66 -31.55 17.07 -15.70
CA GLN A 66 -30.59 18.16 -15.92
C GLN A 66 -29.51 18.19 -14.83
N ALA A 67 -29.90 18.13 -13.55
CA ALA A 67 -28.95 18.12 -12.44
C ALA A 67 -28.00 16.90 -12.53
N ARG A 68 -28.52 15.73 -12.93
CA ARG A 68 -27.73 14.53 -13.13
C ARG A 68 -26.73 14.68 -14.28
N PHE A 69 -27.14 15.31 -15.37
CA PHE A 69 -26.27 15.63 -16.49
C PHE A 69 -25.12 16.57 -16.08
N ASP A 70 -25.44 17.64 -15.34
CA ASP A 70 -24.45 18.59 -14.86
C ASP A 70 -23.42 17.94 -13.92
N GLN A 71 -23.87 17.05 -13.02
CA GLN A 71 -22.98 16.26 -12.15
C GLN A 71 -22.02 15.38 -12.94
N LEU A 72 -22.50 14.73 -14.01
CA LEU A 72 -21.68 13.88 -14.86
C LEU A 72 -20.67 14.69 -15.67
N ASN A 73 -21.03 15.89 -16.12
CA ASN A 73 -20.10 16.79 -16.80
C ASN A 73 -18.92 17.20 -15.89
N LEU A 74 -19.17 17.36 -14.59
CA LEU A 74 -18.13 17.70 -13.60
C LEU A 74 -17.35 16.47 -13.08
N LEU A 75 -17.75 15.25 -13.46
CA LEU A 75 -17.14 14.01 -12.96
C LEU A 75 -15.66 13.91 -13.37
N ASP A 76 -15.34 14.21 -14.62
CA ASP A 76 -13.98 14.10 -15.13
C ASP A 76 -13.03 15.09 -14.46
N GLU A 77 -13.50 16.31 -14.17
CA GLU A 77 -12.72 17.26 -13.40
C GLU A 77 -12.44 16.80 -11.97
N ARG A 78 -13.43 16.18 -11.30
CA ARG A 78 -13.23 15.61 -9.96
C ARG A 78 -12.24 14.45 -10.00
N ARG A 79 -12.29 13.60 -11.03
CA ARG A 79 -11.32 12.52 -11.24
C ARG A 79 -9.91 13.06 -11.48
N LEU A 80 -9.78 14.14 -12.24
CA LEU A 80 -8.49 14.79 -12.46
C LEU A 80 -7.92 15.35 -11.14
N ARG A 81 -8.73 16.09 -10.38
CA ARG A 81 -8.33 16.60 -9.05
C ARG A 81 -7.93 15.47 -8.08
N ALA A 82 -8.67 14.37 -8.11
CA ALA A 82 -8.36 13.17 -7.32
C ALA A 82 -7.02 12.54 -7.73
N ALA A 83 -6.76 12.43 -9.04
CA ALA A 83 -5.49 11.92 -9.55
C ALA A 83 -4.31 12.81 -9.13
N ASP A 84 -4.45 14.13 -9.21
CA ASP A 84 -3.45 15.08 -8.74
C ASP A 84 -3.16 14.92 -7.24
N HIS A 85 -4.21 14.71 -6.44
CA HIS A 85 -4.07 14.50 -4.99
C HIS A 85 -3.30 13.21 -4.69
N VAL A 86 -3.64 12.12 -5.37
CA VAL A 86 -2.93 10.83 -5.24
C VAL A 86 -1.47 10.99 -5.64
N GLN A 87 -1.17 11.67 -6.75
CA GLN A 87 0.20 11.91 -7.18
C GLN A 87 0.98 12.75 -6.15
N ALA A 88 0.37 13.80 -5.61
CA ALA A 88 1.00 14.62 -4.57
C ALA A 88 1.29 13.80 -3.30
N TYR A 89 0.34 12.96 -2.88
CA TYR A 89 0.50 12.05 -1.75
C TYR A 89 1.64 11.05 -2.00
N GLN A 90 1.68 10.41 -3.17
CA GLN A 90 2.75 9.49 -3.55
C GLN A 90 4.11 10.17 -3.56
N ARG A 91 4.23 11.39 -4.12
CA ARG A 91 5.47 12.17 -4.08
C ARG A 91 5.91 12.48 -2.65
N LYS A 92 4.96 12.82 -1.76
CA LYS A 92 5.25 13.04 -0.33
C LYS A 92 5.78 11.77 0.35
N MET A 93 5.15 10.63 0.08
CA MET A 93 5.58 9.32 0.60
C MET A 93 6.95 8.92 0.07
N ALA A 94 7.21 9.07 -1.24
CA ALA A 94 8.50 8.78 -1.84
C ALA A 94 9.62 9.65 -1.25
N ARG A 95 9.37 10.95 -1.03
CA ARG A 95 10.32 11.85 -0.36
C ARG A 95 10.59 11.43 1.09
N ALA A 96 9.55 11.08 1.84
CA ALA A 96 9.70 10.61 3.22
C ALA A 96 10.51 9.31 3.28
N PHE A 97 10.24 8.37 2.37
CA PHE A 97 10.98 7.13 2.25
C PHE A 97 12.46 7.37 1.89
N LYS A 98 12.71 8.16 0.84
CA LYS A 98 14.07 8.50 0.39
C LYS A 98 14.90 9.20 1.47
N LYS A 99 14.29 10.01 2.34
CA LYS A 99 14.99 10.62 3.48
C LYS A 99 15.48 9.58 4.51
N ARG A 100 14.73 8.48 4.69
CA ARG A 100 15.06 7.42 5.66
C ARG A 100 16.01 6.37 5.06
N VAL A 101 15.97 6.22 3.74
CA VAL A 101 16.85 5.33 3.00
C VAL A 101 18.16 6.05 2.71
N LYS A 102 19.22 5.68 3.45
CA LYS A 102 20.58 5.98 3.04
C LYS A 102 21.03 4.91 2.04
N LEU A 103 21.43 5.35 0.86
CA LEU A 103 22.10 4.48 -0.10
C LEU A 103 23.56 4.36 0.37
N ASP A 104 23.87 3.34 1.15
CA ASP A 104 25.26 3.07 1.51
C ASP A 104 26.00 2.50 0.29
N HIS A 105 27.19 3.03 0.02
CA HIS A 105 28.04 2.57 -1.06
C HIS A 105 28.69 1.24 -0.62
N CYS A 106 28.05 0.14 -1.00
CA CYS A 106 28.59 -1.20 -0.79
C CYS A 106 29.85 -1.38 -1.65
N LYS A 107 30.98 -1.62 -1.01
CA LYS A 107 32.24 -1.98 -1.65
C LYS A 107 32.32 -3.49 -1.82
N LYS A 108 33.16 -3.89 -2.77
CA LYS A 108 33.59 -5.28 -2.93
C LYS A 108 34.26 -5.74 -1.62
N GLY A 109 33.72 -6.78 -1.00
CA GLY A 109 34.09 -7.25 0.33
C GLY A 109 33.09 -6.94 1.47
N ASP A 110 32.10 -6.09 1.24
CA ASP A 110 31.13 -5.73 2.29
C ASP A 110 30.08 -6.83 2.51
N LEU A 111 29.71 -7.04 3.79
CA LEU A 111 28.60 -7.92 4.17
C LEU A 111 27.27 -7.21 3.94
N VAL A 112 26.41 -7.80 3.11
CA VAL A 112 25.06 -7.29 2.85
C VAL A 112 24.01 -8.29 3.27
N LEU A 113 22.91 -7.77 3.82
CA LEU A 113 21.72 -8.56 4.14
C LEU A 113 20.92 -8.84 2.87
N ARG A 114 20.71 -10.12 2.58
CA ARG A 114 19.86 -10.58 1.49
C ARG A 114 18.58 -11.20 2.09
N ILE A 115 17.43 -10.72 1.63
CA ILE A 115 16.14 -11.36 1.93
C ILE A 115 16.05 -12.62 1.08
N LEU A 116 16.03 -13.79 1.71
CA LEU A 116 15.71 -15.03 1.02
C LEU A 116 14.21 -15.30 1.12
N LYS A 117 13.51 -15.26 -0.01
CA LYS A 117 12.13 -15.71 -0.09
C LYS A 117 12.11 -17.20 -0.45
N GLY A 118 11.73 -18.04 0.51
CA GLY A 118 11.40 -19.46 0.27
C GLY A 118 12.57 -20.45 0.18
N THR A 119 13.75 -20.13 0.71
CA THR A 119 14.92 -21.03 0.68
C THR A 119 15.09 -21.75 2.03
N PRO A 120 15.37 -23.06 2.06
CA PRO A 120 15.62 -23.78 3.30
C PRO A 120 16.94 -23.30 3.96
N PRO A 121 17.03 -23.33 5.30
CA PRO A 121 18.17 -22.75 6.01
C PRO A 121 19.46 -23.53 5.71
N SER A 122 20.54 -22.83 5.38
CA SER A 122 21.90 -23.37 5.39
C SER A 122 22.69 -22.86 6.62
N GLU A 123 23.89 -23.36 6.83
CA GLU A 123 24.70 -23.20 8.05
C GLU A 123 25.02 -21.75 8.46
N ASN A 124 24.81 -20.76 7.59
CA ASN A 124 25.02 -19.33 7.86
C ASN A 124 23.72 -18.48 7.89
N THR A 125 22.59 -19.11 8.20
CA THR A 125 21.26 -18.49 8.24
C THR A 125 20.89 -18.03 9.65
N TRP A 126 20.56 -16.75 9.83
CA TRP A 126 19.95 -16.28 11.08
C TRP A 126 18.44 -16.17 10.93
N HIS A 127 17.70 -16.81 11.83
CA HIS A 127 16.24 -16.69 11.90
C HIS A 127 15.85 -15.61 12.91
N ALA A 128 15.27 -14.51 12.41
CA ALA A 128 14.45 -13.66 13.24
C ALA A 128 13.04 -14.28 13.29
N SER A 129 12.49 -14.46 14.50
CA SER A 129 11.13 -14.96 14.72
C SER A 129 10.10 -14.03 14.04
N GLY A 130 9.77 -14.34 12.78
CA GLY A 130 8.78 -13.60 12.00
C GLY A 130 9.03 -13.66 10.51
N ARG A 131 8.69 -14.79 9.87
CA ARG A 131 8.51 -15.03 8.42
C ARG A 131 9.62 -14.66 7.41
N ASP A 132 10.60 -13.83 7.75
CA ASP A 132 11.68 -13.43 6.86
C ASP A 132 13.01 -14.06 7.32
N THR A 133 13.59 -14.86 6.43
CA THR A 133 14.89 -15.50 6.65
C THR A 133 15.96 -14.63 6.01
N TRP A 134 16.92 -14.16 6.81
CA TRP A 134 17.99 -13.27 6.37
C TRP A 134 19.27 -14.06 6.20
N HIS A 135 19.89 -13.96 5.03
CA HIS A 135 21.26 -14.43 4.84
C HIS A 135 22.23 -13.26 4.77
N VAL A 136 23.34 -13.43 5.46
CA VAL A 136 24.52 -12.59 5.31
C VAL A 136 25.35 -13.19 4.18
N SER A 137 25.50 -12.44 3.09
CA SER A 137 26.34 -12.84 1.95
C SER A 137 27.45 -11.83 1.71
N TYR A 138 28.64 -12.32 1.36
CA TYR A 138 29.76 -11.49 0.94
C TYR A 138 29.47 -10.89 -0.45
N SER A 139 29.79 -9.61 -0.65
CA SER A 139 29.49 -8.94 -1.92
C SER A 139 30.26 -9.50 -3.12
N ASP A 140 31.30 -10.34 -2.94
CA ASP A 140 32.11 -10.90 -4.03
C ASP A 140 31.39 -11.87 -4.99
N THR A 141 30.14 -12.26 -4.69
CA THR A 141 29.34 -13.11 -5.60
C THR A 141 28.90 -12.42 -6.90
N TRP A 142 29.23 -11.13 -7.12
CA TRP A 142 28.91 -10.38 -8.34
C TRP A 142 29.51 -10.95 -9.64
N HIS A 143 30.62 -11.68 -9.61
CA HIS A 143 31.31 -12.13 -10.84
C HIS A 143 31.08 -13.60 -11.24
N ALA A 144 30.55 -14.47 -10.37
CA ALA A 144 30.52 -15.90 -10.64
C ALA A 144 29.39 -16.36 -11.59
N LEU A 145 28.47 -15.47 -12.01
CA LEU A 145 27.36 -15.83 -12.91
C LEU A 145 27.42 -15.13 -14.28
N SER A 146 28.46 -14.34 -14.57
CA SER A 146 28.57 -13.60 -15.86
C SER A 146 29.30 -14.37 -16.96
N SER A 147 29.83 -15.57 -16.71
CA SER A 147 30.60 -16.33 -17.70
C SER A 147 29.90 -17.60 -18.23
N GLY A 148 28.58 -17.72 -18.11
CA GLY A 148 27.81 -18.81 -18.73
C GLY A 148 26.45 -18.37 -19.26
N SER A 149 26.29 -18.37 -20.58
CA SER A 149 24.99 -18.22 -21.27
C SER A 149 24.38 -19.60 -21.60
N PRO A 150 23.14 -19.73 -22.09
CA PRO A 150 21.87 -19.29 -21.51
C PRO A 150 20.85 -20.46 -21.50
N SER A 151 20.12 -20.70 -20.41
CA SER A 151 18.85 -21.46 -20.52
C SER A 151 17.85 -21.04 -19.46
N SER A 152 16.68 -20.61 -19.95
CA SER A 152 15.39 -20.45 -19.26
C SER A 152 15.39 -19.90 -17.83
N GLY A 153 15.11 -18.61 -17.68
CA GLY A 153 14.71 -18.05 -16.39
C GLY A 153 14.79 -16.54 -16.36
N LEU A 154 13.67 -15.89 -16.02
CA LEU A 154 13.46 -14.44 -16.00
C LEU A 154 14.59 -13.66 -15.30
N PRO A 155 14.97 -12.45 -15.78
CA PRO A 155 16.01 -11.65 -15.14
C PRO A 155 15.56 -11.21 -13.74
N ILE A 156 16.23 -11.75 -12.72
CA ILE A 156 16.03 -11.39 -11.32
C ILE A 156 16.59 -9.97 -11.13
N LYS A 157 15.72 -8.98 -10.93
CA LYS A 157 16.14 -7.63 -10.56
C LYS A 157 16.63 -7.65 -9.11
N HIS A 158 17.94 -7.56 -8.90
CA HIS A 158 18.56 -7.56 -7.57
C HIS A 158 18.74 -6.12 -7.06
N THR A 159 17.89 -5.71 -6.11
CA THR A 159 17.97 -4.39 -5.45
C THR A 159 18.72 -4.53 -4.12
N CYS A 160 19.78 -3.75 -3.90
CA CYS A 160 20.39 -3.60 -2.56
C CYS A 160 19.32 -3.10 -1.58
N ALA A 161 19.07 -3.85 -0.51
CA ALA A 161 18.12 -3.44 0.51
C ALA A 161 18.66 -2.19 1.24
N PRO A 162 17.86 -1.13 1.38
CA PRO A 162 18.29 0.05 2.09
C PRO A 162 18.36 -0.21 3.60
N PHE A 163 19.43 0.26 4.25
CA PHE A 163 19.59 0.23 5.69
C PHE A 163 18.56 1.17 6.33
N ILE A 164 17.51 0.63 6.95
CA ILE A 164 16.52 1.41 7.71
C ILE A 164 17.11 1.66 9.09
N SER A 165 17.52 2.91 9.36
CA SER A 165 17.99 3.31 10.69
C SER A 165 16.84 3.19 11.70
N GLY A 166 16.85 2.10 12.49
CA GLY A 166 15.81 1.84 13.49
C GLY A 166 15.82 0.45 14.14
N LEU A 167 16.82 -0.40 13.93
CA LEU A 167 16.99 -1.59 14.77
C LEU A 167 17.55 -1.20 16.15
N PRO A 168 17.07 -1.82 17.25
CA PRO A 168 17.55 -1.50 18.58
C PRO A 168 19.04 -1.84 18.68
N GLN A 169 19.85 -0.84 19.05
CA GLN A 169 21.23 -1.03 19.45
C GLN A 169 21.24 -1.80 20.78
N GLY A 170 21.17 -3.13 20.68
CA GLY A 170 21.50 -4.05 21.77
C GLY A 170 23.00 -3.97 22.03
N ARG A 171 23.34 -3.54 23.24
CA ARG A 171 24.68 -3.25 23.73
C ARG A 171 25.43 -4.55 24.06
N ALA A 172 26.57 -4.75 23.40
CA ALA A 172 27.86 -5.29 23.83
C ALA A 172 27.99 -6.50 24.80
N ASN A 173 28.92 -7.39 24.40
CA ASN A 173 29.85 -8.22 25.20
C ASN A 173 29.36 -9.55 25.79
N ASP A 174 29.94 -10.66 25.30
CA ASP A 174 30.74 -11.64 26.05
C ASP A 174 30.75 -13.00 25.33
N ALA A 175 31.78 -13.28 24.50
CA ALA A 175 32.10 -14.64 24.08
C ALA A 175 33.47 -14.75 23.37
N TYR A 176 34.57 -14.29 23.99
CA TYR A 176 35.91 -14.78 23.64
C TYR A 176 36.81 -14.79 24.89
N LYS A 177 36.68 -15.86 25.68
CA LYS A 177 37.76 -16.40 26.49
C LYS A 177 37.65 -17.93 26.47
N ALA A 178 38.50 -18.54 25.66
CA ALA A 178 39.13 -19.83 25.94
C ALA A 178 40.62 -19.61 25.76
#